data_AF-A0A2M9CQS4-F1
#
_entry.id   AF-A0A2M9CQS4-F1
#
_cell.length_a   1.000
_cell.length_b   1.000
_cell.length_c   1.000
_cell.angle_alpha   90.00
_cell.angle_beta   90.00
_cell.angle_gamma   90.00
#
_symmetry.space_group_name_H-M   'P 1'
#
loop_
_entity.id
_entity.type
_entity.pdbx_description
1 polymer ?
#
loop_
_entity_poly.entity_id
_entity_poly.type
_entity_poly.pdbx_seq_one_letter_code
_entity_poly.pdbx_strand_id
1 'polypeptide(L)'
;MSGTSRARGYWEQVVRPLVVDRWPGLGYAAGRLGSGSDVLGLDDGTSTDHDWGNRLTLLVDADRVADVDAWLEDVLPPAFDGLPTRFATTWSPQVRHGVDVASVAGFVHSRLGVDATAPLEPSAWLGLTGQSVLEVVAGDVFEDVAGELTAVRERLAWMPHDVWLAVLAGEWAAIAQELPFVGRAGERGDDLGSRVVAARLVERTVRLGFWLDRRWPPYAKWLGTLHARLPRASVTAAPLGRALAADDWRTREAAIVEALETLHDLQRDTGLPAAASAVVPFHTRGFAGVGDVPELLRDAVDDAGVRAWSAGTASVEQWATSVPVLMDPTARSRVAAAALGPEPRRGPDA
;
A
#
# COMPACT_ATOMS: atom_id res chain seq x y z
N MET A 1 3.35 -17.65 19.60
CA MET A 1 4.11 -16.38 19.67
C MET A 1 4.11 -15.80 18.26
N SER A 2 3.73 -14.53 18.08
CA SER A 2 3.77 -13.89 16.75
C SER A 2 5.20 -13.62 16.31
N GLY A 3 5.44 -13.49 15.00
CA GLY A 3 6.74 -13.11 14.45
C GLY A 3 7.28 -11.81 15.05
N THR A 4 6.42 -10.80 15.22
CA THR A 4 6.78 -9.51 15.84
C THR A 4 7.21 -9.63 17.30
N SER A 5 6.51 -10.44 18.11
CA SER A 5 6.91 -10.62 19.52
C SER A 5 8.21 -11.40 19.66
N ARG A 6 8.47 -12.36 18.75
CA ARG A 6 9.78 -13.05 18.66
C ARG A 6 10.89 -12.08 18.27
N ALA A 7 10.67 -11.25 17.26
CA ALA A 7 11.64 -10.26 16.80
C ALA A 7 12.01 -9.27 17.91
N ARG A 8 11.02 -8.81 18.70
CA ARG A 8 11.23 -7.94 19.86
C ARG A 8 12.06 -8.61 20.94
N GLY A 9 11.74 -9.87 21.30
CA GLY A 9 12.55 -10.63 22.27
C GLY A 9 13.99 -10.85 21.80
N TYR A 10 14.18 -11.15 20.51
CA TYR A 10 15.50 -11.33 19.91
C TYR A 10 16.32 -10.03 19.89
N TRP A 11 15.67 -8.90 19.61
CA TRP A 11 16.27 -7.58 19.74
C TRP A 11 16.76 -7.32 21.17
N GLU A 12 15.85 -7.39 22.14
CA GLU A 12 16.10 -6.97 23.52
C GLU A 12 17.14 -7.83 24.23
N GLN A 13 17.12 -9.15 23.99
CA GLN A 13 17.93 -10.12 24.74
C GLN A 13 19.25 -10.49 24.06
N VAL A 14 19.37 -10.30 22.74
CA VAL A 14 20.55 -10.75 21.98
C VAL A 14 21.18 -9.62 21.19
N VAL A 15 20.45 -9.04 20.23
CA VAL A 15 21.07 -8.11 19.26
C VAL A 15 21.46 -6.78 19.91
N ARG A 16 20.55 -6.19 20.69
CA ARG A 16 20.76 -4.88 21.32
C ARG A 16 21.97 -4.85 22.25
N PRO A 17 22.17 -5.79 23.20
CA PRO A 17 23.35 -5.79 24.05
C PRO A 17 24.66 -5.86 23.26
N LEU A 18 24.72 -6.68 22.20
CA LEU A 18 25.91 -6.84 21.35
C LEU A 18 26.26 -5.56 20.59
N VAL A 19 25.25 -4.87 20.06
CA VAL A 19 25.44 -3.62 19.32
C VAL A 19 25.86 -2.49 20.26
N VAL A 20 25.18 -2.32 21.40
CA VAL A 20 25.45 -1.24 22.35
C VAL A 20 26.81 -1.42 23.05
N ASP A 21 27.22 -2.65 23.37
CA ASP A 21 28.54 -2.91 23.95
C ASP A 21 29.67 -2.56 22.96
N ARG A 22 29.51 -2.97 21.70
CA ARG A 22 30.52 -2.72 20.66
C ARG A 22 30.57 -1.26 20.21
N TRP A 23 29.42 -0.58 20.16
CA TRP A 23 29.27 0.82 19.75
C TRP A 23 28.29 1.60 20.66
N PRO A 24 28.72 2.05 21.85
CA PRO A 24 27.84 2.69 22.84
C PRO A 24 27.15 4.00 22.39
N GLY A 25 27.64 4.64 21.33
CA GLY A 25 27.09 5.89 20.79
C GLY A 25 26.50 5.76 19.39
N LEU A 26 26.30 4.54 18.89
CA LEU A 26 25.73 4.33 17.56
C LEU A 26 24.26 4.78 17.54
N GLY A 27 23.92 5.67 16.60
CA GLY A 27 22.53 5.95 16.27
C GLY A 27 21.94 4.76 15.50
N TYR A 28 20.75 4.31 15.89
CA TYR A 28 20.07 3.22 15.18
C TYR A 28 18.56 3.29 15.32
N ALA A 29 17.86 2.57 14.44
CA ALA A 29 16.49 2.14 14.63
C ALA A 29 16.38 0.61 14.49
N ALA A 30 15.59 -0.03 15.32
CA ALA A 30 15.37 -1.47 15.30
C ALA A 30 13.87 -1.77 15.30
N GLY A 31 13.45 -2.73 14.48
CA GLY A 31 12.04 -3.10 14.39
C GLY A 31 11.81 -4.35 13.55
N ARG A 32 10.55 -4.76 13.45
CA ARG A 32 10.13 -5.78 12.49
C ARG A 32 9.53 -5.10 11.26
N LEU A 33 10.38 -4.78 10.29
CA LEU A 33 10.02 -4.01 9.08
C LEU A 33 10.20 -4.85 7.81
N GLY A 34 9.72 -4.37 6.67
CA GLY A 34 9.83 -5.02 5.37
C GLY A 34 8.63 -5.92 5.05
N SER A 35 8.87 -6.95 4.25
CA SER A 35 7.84 -7.93 3.89
C SER A 35 7.57 -8.93 5.03
N GLY A 36 6.36 -9.50 5.02
CA GLY A 36 5.96 -10.56 5.95
C GLY A 36 4.52 -10.39 6.44
N SER A 37 3.84 -11.50 6.73
CA SER A 37 2.51 -11.49 7.37
C SER A 37 2.55 -10.91 8.77
N ASP A 38 3.65 -11.14 9.49
CA ASP A 38 3.87 -10.69 10.87
C ASP A 38 4.00 -9.17 10.99
N VAL A 39 4.53 -8.52 9.94
CA VAL A 39 4.61 -7.05 9.84
C VAL A 39 3.21 -6.41 9.90
N LEU A 40 2.18 -7.08 9.38
CA LEU A 40 0.80 -6.61 9.39
C LEU A 40 -0.05 -7.22 10.51
N GLY A 41 0.54 -8.06 11.37
CA GLY A 41 -0.21 -8.83 12.37
C GLY A 41 -1.21 -9.81 11.75
N LEU A 42 -0.86 -10.38 10.60
CA LEU A 42 -1.63 -11.36 9.85
C LEU A 42 -0.93 -12.72 9.79
N ASP A 43 0.11 -12.92 10.61
CA ASP A 43 0.80 -14.20 10.73
C ASP A 43 -0.03 -15.22 11.49
N ASP A 44 0.01 -16.44 10.98
CA ASP A 44 -0.59 -17.63 11.56
C ASP A 44 0.40 -18.81 11.51
N GLY A 45 -0.03 -19.98 12.00
CA GLY A 45 0.80 -21.18 12.00
C GLY A 45 1.18 -21.69 10.60
N THR A 46 0.48 -21.26 9.54
CA THR A 46 0.87 -21.60 8.16
C THR A 46 2.05 -20.75 7.71
N SER A 47 2.09 -19.47 8.08
CA SER A 47 3.14 -18.53 7.67
C SER A 47 4.52 -18.71 8.34
N THR A 48 4.74 -19.83 9.03
CA THR A 48 6.04 -20.17 9.65
C THR A 48 6.87 -21.15 8.83
N ASP A 49 6.41 -21.54 7.64
CA ASP A 49 7.01 -22.55 6.77
C ASP A 49 8.20 -22.03 5.94
N HIS A 50 8.31 -20.72 5.76
CA HIS A 50 9.43 -20.02 5.12
C HIS A 50 9.58 -18.60 5.65
N ASP A 51 10.76 -18.00 5.47
CA ASP A 51 11.05 -16.58 5.78
C ASP A 51 10.68 -16.14 7.21
N TRP A 52 10.64 -17.08 8.15
CA TRP A 52 10.19 -16.86 9.51
C TRP A 52 11.22 -17.40 10.51
N GLY A 53 11.40 -16.69 11.62
CA GLY A 53 12.37 -17.07 12.66
C GLY A 53 12.88 -15.88 13.47
N ASN A 54 14.12 -15.99 13.94
CA ASN A 54 14.79 -14.91 14.67
C ASN A 54 15.31 -13.85 13.68
N ARG A 55 14.41 -12.97 13.25
CA ARG A 55 14.69 -11.90 12.28
C ARG A 55 14.18 -10.55 12.73
N LEU A 56 14.90 -9.51 12.36
CA LEU A 56 14.54 -8.10 12.58
C LEU A 56 15.27 -7.22 11.57
N THR A 57 14.90 -5.95 11.49
CA THR A 57 15.60 -4.92 10.73
C THR A 57 16.35 -4.01 11.71
N LEU A 58 17.64 -3.77 11.44
CA LEU A 58 18.49 -2.84 12.18
C LEU A 58 19.00 -1.77 11.22
N LEU A 59 18.52 -0.55 11.40
CA LEU A 59 18.90 0.61 10.61
C LEU A 59 19.98 1.41 11.32
N VAL A 60 21.12 1.65 10.67
CA VAL A 60 22.29 2.37 11.19
C VAL A 60 22.79 3.40 10.17
N ASP A 61 23.75 4.24 10.53
CA ASP A 61 24.39 5.13 9.57
C ASP A 61 24.98 4.35 8.38
N ALA A 62 24.92 4.93 7.18
CA ALA A 62 25.29 4.24 5.94
C ALA A 62 26.74 3.73 5.92
N ASP A 63 27.66 4.44 6.58
CA ASP A 63 29.06 4.06 6.71
C ASP A 63 29.29 2.93 7.74
N ARG A 64 28.29 2.61 8.58
CA ARG A 64 28.33 1.54 9.58
C ARG A 64 27.68 0.24 9.16
N VAL A 65 26.88 0.25 8.10
CA VAL A 65 26.12 -0.93 7.64
C VAL A 65 27.01 -2.17 7.49
N ALA A 66 28.12 -2.05 6.76
CA ALA A 66 29.02 -3.19 6.50
C ALA A 66 29.73 -3.69 7.77
N ASP A 67 30.17 -2.77 8.65
CA ASP A 67 30.85 -3.11 9.89
C ASP A 67 29.91 -3.84 10.87
N VAL A 68 28.66 -3.37 10.97
CA VAL A 68 27.64 -3.93 11.86
C VAL A 68 27.19 -5.30 11.36
N ASP A 69 26.91 -5.45 10.06
CA ASP A 69 26.52 -6.72 9.43
C ASP A 69 27.61 -7.79 9.64
N ALA A 70 28.86 -7.47 9.30
CA ALA A 70 29.98 -8.40 9.44
C ALA A 70 30.22 -8.83 10.89
N TRP A 71 30.09 -7.90 11.83
CA TRP A 71 30.22 -8.20 13.26
C TRP A 71 29.12 -9.14 13.74
N LEU A 72 27.84 -8.86 13.41
CA LEU A 72 26.72 -9.70 13.81
C LEU A 72 26.82 -11.12 13.22
N GLU A 73 27.33 -11.27 12.01
CA GLU A 73 27.61 -12.59 11.42
C GLU A 73 28.61 -13.40 12.23
N ASP A 74 29.62 -12.77 12.84
CA ASP A 74 30.62 -13.44 13.68
C ASP A 74 30.07 -13.78 15.07
N VAL A 75 29.39 -12.84 15.72
CA VAL A 75 29.13 -12.94 17.16
C VAL A 75 27.75 -13.46 17.55
N LEU A 76 26.78 -13.48 16.63
CA LEU A 76 25.44 -13.94 16.97
C LEU A 76 25.46 -15.43 17.39
N PRO A 77 24.78 -15.79 18.50
CA PRO A 77 24.72 -17.18 18.95
C PRO A 77 24.05 -18.05 17.88
N PRO A 78 24.30 -19.37 17.83
CA PRO A 78 23.72 -20.25 16.81
C PRO A 78 22.19 -20.33 16.87
N ALA A 79 21.60 -20.14 18.06
CA ALA A 79 20.16 -20.20 18.27
C ALA A 79 19.70 -19.21 19.35
N PHE A 80 18.43 -18.81 19.26
CA PHE A 80 17.70 -18.04 20.27
C PHE A 80 16.28 -18.59 20.39
N ASP A 81 15.82 -18.82 21.62
CA ASP A 81 14.48 -19.36 21.92
C ASP A 81 14.08 -20.56 21.04
N GLY A 82 14.98 -21.56 21.00
CA GLY A 82 14.77 -22.82 20.28
C GLY A 82 14.88 -22.76 18.75
N LEU A 83 15.12 -21.59 18.16
CA LEU A 83 15.23 -21.40 16.70
C LEU A 83 16.63 -20.95 16.28
N PRO A 84 17.09 -21.30 15.07
CA PRO A 84 18.35 -20.82 14.55
C PRO A 84 18.33 -19.29 14.38
N THR A 85 19.47 -18.64 14.61
CA THR A 85 19.67 -17.23 14.23
C THR A 85 20.06 -17.09 12.77
N ARG A 86 20.53 -18.19 12.15
CA ARG A 86 20.98 -18.25 10.76
C ARG A 86 20.13 -19.21 9.94
N PHE A 87 19.54 -18.72 8.86
CA PHE A 87 18.68 -19.51 7.98
C PHE A 87 18.63 -18.87 6.58
N ALA A 88 18.26 -19.67 5.58
CA ALA A 88 18.03 -19.16 4.23
C ALA A 88 16.61 -18.56 4.12
N THR A 89 16.44 -17.61 3.21
CA THR A 89 15.15 -17.03 2.85
C THR A 89 14.82 -17.32 1.39
N THR A 90 13.56 -17.14 0.98
CA THR A 90 13.13 -17.38 -0.40
C THR A 90 13.83 -16.47 -1.41
N TRP A 91 14.28 -15.28 -0.98
CA TRP A 91 15.02 -14.31 -1.79
C TRP A 91 16.55 -14.39 -1.61
N SER A 92 17.06 -15.11 -0.60
CA SER A 92 18.48 -15.33 -0.40
C SER A 92 18.73 -16.78 0.05
N PRO A 93 19.24 -17.65 -0.84
CA PRO A 93 19.50 -19.05 -0.51
C PRO A 93 20.71 -19.23 0.43
N GLN A 94 21.47 -18.16 0.69
CA GLN A 94 22.61 -18.20 1.60
C GLN A 94 22.12 -18.24 3.06
N VAL A 95 22.61 -19.20 3.83
CA VAL A 95 22.35 -19.28 5.28
C VAL A 95 23.19 -18.22 5.98
N ARG A 96 22.52 -17.18 6.48
CA ARG A 96 23.11 -16.03 7.17
C ARG A 96 22.23 -15.59 8.31
N HIS A 97 22.70 -14.68 9.17
CA HIS A 97 21.88 -14.18 10.27
C HIS A 97 20.59 -13.49 9.79
N GLY A 98 19.52 -13.61 10.58
CA GLY A 98 18.21 -13.00 10.27
C GLY A 98 18.10 -11.49 10.53
N VAL A 99 19.18 -10.82 10.95
CA VAL A 99 19.20 -9.36 11.13
C VAL A 99 19.48 -8.68 9.78
N ASP A 100 18.50 -7.95 9.23
CA ASP A 100 18.65 -7.14 8.03
C ASP A 100 19.24 -5.77 8.40
N VAL A 101 20.54 -5.57 8.11
CA VAL A 101 21.27 -4.34 8.44
C VAL A 101 21.29 -3.41 7.22
N ALA A 102 20.79 -2.19 7.38
CA ALA A 102 20.74 -1.18 6.32
C ALA A 102 20.86 0.23 6.89
N SER A 103 20.96 1.24 6.04
CA SER A 103 20.64 2.62 6.44
C SER A 103 19.15 2.90 6.26
N VAL A 104 18.64 3.95 6.90
CA VAL A 104 17.23 4.35 6.70
C VAL A 104 16.98 4.67 5.22
N ALA A 105 17.83 5.51 4.60
CA ALA A 105 17.75 5.80 3.17
C ALA A 105 17.81 4.53 2.30
N GLY A 106 18.75 3.62 2.58
CA GLY A 106 18.91 2.37 1.84
C GLY A 106 17.69 1.44 1.97
N PHE A 107 17.18 1.28 3.18
CA PHE A 107 15.98 0.49 3.45
C PHE A 107 14.76 1.08 2.74
N VAL A 108 14.51 2.38 2.90
CA VAL A 108 13.39 3.08 2.27
C VAL A 108 13.46 2.98 0.74
N HIS A 109 14.64 3.24 0.17
CA HIS A 109 14.83 3.13 -1.27
C HIS A 109 14.61 1.69 -1.78
N SER A 110 15.07 0.68 -1.03
CA SER A 110 14.85 -0.73 -1.39
C SER A 110 13.37 -1.11 -1.48
N ARG A 111 12.50 -0.44 -0.73
CA ARG A 111 11.05 -0.71 -0.68
C ARG A 111 10.26 0.15 -1.64
N LEU A 112 10.55 1.46 -1.67
CA LEU A 112 9.74 2.44 -2.37
C LEU A 112 10.31 2.82 -3.75
N GLY A 113 11.62 2.68 -3.94
CA GLY A 113 12.30 3.10 -5.18
C GLY A 113 12.59 4.59 -5.24
N VAL A 114 12.23 5.32 -4.18
CA VAL A 114 12.46 6.75 -3.97
C VAL A 114 13.06 6.96 -2.59
N ASP A 115 13.81 8.05 -2.43
CA ASP A 115 14.30 8.47 -1.13
C ASP A 115 13.21 9.29 -0.42
N ALA A 116 12.60 8.73 0.61
CA ALA A 116 11.61 9.40 1.45
C ALA A 116 12.20 9.95 2.76
N THR A 117 13.53 10.04 2.89
CA THR A 117 14.21 10.76 4.00
C THR A 117 14.06 12.28 3.86
N ALA A 118 13.70 12.75 2.67
CA ALA A 118 13.28 14.11 2.36
C ALA A 118 11.82 14.14 1.88
N PRO A 119 11.17 15.33 1.82
CA PRO A 119 9.86 15.48 1.18
C PRO A 119 9.88 14.97 -0.26
N LEU A 120 8.85 14.19 -0.62
CA LEU A 120 8.67 13.68 -1.98
C LEU A 120 7.95 14.70 -2.85
N GLU A 121 8.40 14.84 -4.10
CA GLU A 121 7.64 15.54 -5.14
C GLU A 121 6.28 14.87 -5.37
N PRO A 122 5.21 15.62 -5.72
CA PRO A 122 3.86 15.08 -5.90
C PRO A 122 3.79 13.85 -6.83
N SER A 123 4.57 13.85 -7.92
CA SER A 123 4.59 12.75 -8.90
C SER A 123 5.19 11.45 -8.35
N ALA A 124 6.13 11.53 -7.42
CA ALA A 124 6.78 10.35 -6.84
C ALA A 124 5.79 9.48 -6.05
N TRP A 125 4.74 10.09 -5.48
CA TRP A 125 3.67 9.38 -4.78
C TRP A 125 2.91 8.40 -5.68
N LEU A 126 2.81 8.67 -6.98
CA LEU A 126 2.11 7.79 -7.93
C LEU A 126 2.87 6.48 -8.21
N GLY A 127 4.19 6.45 -7.93
CA GLY A 127 5.00 5.23 -8.01
C GLY A 127 4.86 4.34 -6.78
N LEU A 128 4.30 4.85 -5.68
CA LEU A 128 4.13 4.09 -4.44
C LEU A 128 2.93 3.15 -4.55
N THR A 129 3.11 1.92 -4.08
CA THR A 129 2.01 0.99 -3.83
C THR A 129 1.73 0.89 -2.34
N GLY A 130 0.48 0.67 -1.95
CA GLY A 130 0.10 0.54 -0.56
C GLY A 130 0.91 -0.52 0.18
N GLN A 131 1.16 -1.69 -0.43
CA GLN A 131 2.03 -2.70 0.19
C GLN A 131 3.46 -2.16 0.40
N SER A 132 4.06 -1.52 -0.60
CA SER A 132 5.44 -1.02 -0.46
C SER A 132 5.58 -0.01 0.68
N VAL A 133 4.58 0.84 0.87
CA VAL A 133 4.54 1.80 1.98
C VAL A 133 4.33 1.07 3.31
N LEU A 134 3.41 0.09 3.36
CA LEU A 134 3.17 -0.73 4.55
C LEU A 134 4.43 -1.49 5.01
N GLU A 135 5.29 -1.94 4.10
CA GLU A 135 6.58 -2.55 4.46
C GLU A 135 7.51 -1.60 5.23
N VAL A 136 7.31 -0.28 5.11
CA VAL A 136 8.06 0.74 5.85
C VAL A 136 7.31 1.18 7.11
N VAL A 137 5.99 1.40 7.02
CA VAL A 137 5.22 2.11 8.06
C VAL A 137 4.38 1.23 8.97
N ALA A 138 4.10 -0.03 8.60
CA ALA A 138 3.18 -0.86 9.39
C ALA A 138 3.88 -1.64 10.50
N GLY A 139 5.11 -2.07 10.25
CA GLY A 139 5.90 -2.87 11.17
C GLY A 139 6.15 -2.19 12.51
N ASP A 140 6.26 -3.00 13.56
CA ASP A 140 6.54 -2.54 14.92
C ASP A 140 7.98 -2.04 15.04
N VAL A 141 8.15 -0.85 15.63
CA VAL A 141 9.45 -0.24 15.89
C VAL A 141 9.75 -0.42 17.37
N PHE A 142 10.85 -1.09 17.66
CA PHE A 142 11.26 -1.41 19.03
C PHE A 142 11.96 -0.22 19.67
N GLU A 143 12.92 0.35 18.93
CA GLU A 143 13.71 1.53 19.31
C GLU A 143 14.02 2.34 18.04
N ASP A 144 14.02 3.67 18.14
CA ASP A 144 14.52 4.58 17.10
C ASP A 144 15.27 5.72 17.79
N VAL A 145 16.55 5.49 18.04
CA VAL A 145 17.42 6.41 18.79
C VAL A 145 17.74 7.65 17.94
N ALA A 146 17.87 7.47 16.63
CA ALA A 146 18.19 8.56 15.70
C ALA A 146 16.96 9.40 15.30
N GLY A 147 15.75 8.83 15.39
CA GLY A 147 14.49 9.48 15.02
C GLY A 147 14.25 9.59 13.50
N GLU A 148 15.21 9.18 12.68
CA GLU A 148 15.13 9.31 11.22
C GLU A 148 14.05 8.40 10.64
N LEU A 149 13.91 7.16 11.13
CA LEU A 149 12.86 6.24 10.69
C LEU A 149 11.48 6.78 11.07
N THR A 150 11.33 7.32 12.28
CA THR A 150 10.09 7.95 12.74
C THR A 150 9.70 9.10 11.82
N ALA A 151 10.64 9.98 11.47
CA ALA A 151 10.40 11.09 10.54
C ALA A 151 9.97 10.59 9.14
N VAL A 152 10.57 9.51 8.63
CA VAL A 152 10.14 8.88 7.37
C VAL A 152 8.71 8.35 7.48
N ARG A 153 8.38 7.65 8.57
CA ARG A 153 7.04 7.07 8.76
C ARG A 153 5.97 8.14 8.90
N GLU A 154 6.27 9.27 9.53
CA GLU A 154 5.39 10.42 9.61
C GLU A 154 5.13 11.04 8.22
N ARG A 155 6.17 11.19 7.38
CA ARG A 155 6.00 11.66 6.00
C ARG A 155 5.14 10.70 5.18
N LEU A 156 5.32 9.40 5.34
CA LEU A 156 4.58 8.36 4.63
C LEU A 156 3.21 8.02 5.27
N ALA A 157 2.85 8.69 6.38
CA ALA A 157 1.60 8.45 7.07
C ALA A 157 0.40 8.66 6.14
N TRP A 158 0.47 9.69 5.30
CA TRP A 158 -0.45 9.90 4.19
C TRP A 158 0.14 10.77 3.09
N MET A 159 -0.40 10.63 1.88
CA MET A 159 -0.02 11.48 0.74
C MET A 159 -0.57 12.91 0.88
N PRO A 160 0.06 13.92 0.23
CA PRO A 160 -0.44 15.28 0.19
C PRO A 160 -1.87 15.37 -0.34
N HIS A 161 -2.61 16.40 0.10
CA HIS A 161 -4.05 16.53 -0.19
C HIS A 161 -4.37 16.50 -1.70
N ASP A 162 -3.66 17.28 -2.51
CA ASP A 162 -3.88 17.35 -3.95
C ASP A 162 -3.57 16.03 -4.67
N VAL A 163 -2.54 15.31 -4.22
CA VAL A 163 -2.24 13.96 -4.71
C VAL A 163 -3.38 13.00 -4.36
N TRP A 164 -3.93 13.11 -3.14
CA TRP A 164 -5.06 12.29 -2.69
C TRP A 164 -6.32 12.55 -3.52
N LEU A 165 -6.63 13.82 -3.81
CA LEU A 165 -7.73 14.20 -4.70
C LEU A 165 -7.56 13.59 -6.10
N ALA A 166 -6.36 13.65 -6.67
CA ALA A 166 -6.05 13.05 -7.96
C ALA A 166 -6.22 11.52 -7.96
N VAL A 167 -5.73 10.84 -6.92
CA VAL A 167 -5.88 9.38 -6.73
C VAL A 167 -7.35 8.97 -6.61
N LEU A 168 -8.14 9.71 -5.83
CA LEU A 168 -9.58 9.47 -5.69
C LEU A 168 -10.33 9.72 -7.01
N ALA A 169 -10.00 10.81 -7.71
CA ALA A 169 -10.59 11.12 -9.01
C ALA A 169 -10.28 10.03 -10.04
N GLY A 170 -9.05 9.50 -10.03
CA GLY A 170 -8.64 8.36 -10.84
C GLY A 170 -9.45 7.09 -10.52
N GLU A 171 -9.66 6.78 -9.24
CA GLU A 171 -10.44 5.60 -8.85
C GLU A 171 -11.91 5.71 -9.26
N TRP A 172 -12.54 6.85 -8.98
CA TRP A 172 -13.92 7.10 -9.39
C TRP A 172 -14.10 7.06 -10.91
N ALA A 173 -13.13 7.61 -11.67
CA ALA A 173 -13.15 7.52 -13.13
C ALA A 173 -13.02 6.07 -13.62
N ALA A 174 -12.16 5.26 -12.99
CA ALA A 174 -12.00 3.86 -13.37
C ALA A 174 -13.25 3.03 -13.04
N ILE A 175 -13.93 3.32 -11.94
CA ILE A 175 -15.25 2.75 -11.61
C ILE A 175 -16.29 3.18 -12.65
N ALA A 176 -16.32 4.46 -13.03
CA ALA A 176 -17.25 5.01 -14.01
C ALA A 176 -17.17 4.32 -15.37
N GLN A 177 -15.95 3.96 -15.80
CA GLN A 177 -15.69 3.28 -17.06
C GLN A 177 -16.32 1.88 -17.14
N GLU A 178 -16.54 1.21 -16.01
CA GLU A 178 -16.97 -0.19 -15.98
C GLU A 178 -18.33 -0.43 -15.33
N LEU A 179 -18.83 0.49 -14.50
CA LEU A 179 -20.09 0.31 -13.77
C LEU A 179 -21.26 -0.11 -14.68
N PRO A 180 -21.50 0.51 -15.86
CA PRO A 180 -22.61 0.11 -16.73
C PRO A 180 -22.42 -1.28 -17.36
N PHE A 181 -21.18 -1.81 -17.38
CA PHE A 181 -20.87 -3.09 -18.02
C PHE A 181 -21.37 -4.31 -17.25
N VAL A 182 -21.63 -4.17 -15.94
CA VAL A 182 -22.30 -5.21 -15.15
C VAL A 182 -23.66 -5.53 -15.75
N GLY A 183 -24.52 -4.51 -15.86
CA GLY A 183 -25.84 -4.65 -16.44
C GLY A 183 -25.80 -4.93 -17.94
N ARG A 184 -24.88 -4.30 -18.68
CA ARG A 184 -24.79 -4.51 -20.13
C ARG A 184 -24.42 -5.94 -20.54
N ALA A 185 -23.50 -6.58 -19.83
CA ALA A 185 -23.18 -7.99 -20.06
C ALA A 185 -24.36 -8.89 -19.64
N GLY A 186 -24.92 -8.62 -18.46
CA GLY A 186 -26.04 -9.40 -17.93
C GLY A 186 -27.31 -9.34 -18.78
N GLU A 187 -27.63 -8.19 -19.38
CA GLU A 187 -28.75 -8.02 -20.31
C GLU A 187 -28.66 -8.94 -21.53
N ARG A 188 -27.43 -9.27 -21.95
CA ARG A 188 -27.19 -10.19 -23.07
C ARG A 188 -27.17 -11.67 -22.67
N GLY A 189 -27.43 -11.98 -21.40
CA GLY A 189 -27.32 -13.33 -20.85
C GLY A 189 -25.88 -13.78 -20.58
N ASP A 190 -24.90 -12.87 -20.63
CA ASP A 190 -23.51 -13.17 -20.29
C ASP A 190 -23.28 -12.98 -18.79
N ASP A 191 -23.70 -13.98 -18.01
CA ASP A 191 -23.52 -13.94 -16.55
C ASP A 191 -22.04 -13.97 -16.15
N LEU A 192 -21.21 -14.76 -16.85
CA LEU A 192 -19.77 -14.84 -16.59
C LEU A 192 -19.10 -13.47 -16.78
N GLY A 193 -19.31 -12.82 -17.93
CA GLY A 193 -18.73 -11.50 -18.20
C GLY A 193 -19.21 -10.45 -17.19
N SER A 194 -20.49 -10.51 -16.84
CA SER A 194 -21.06 -9.63 -15.82
C SER A 194 -20.43 -9.85 -14.43
N ARG A 195 -20.15 -11.10 -14.02
CA ARG A 195 -19.44 -11.42 -12.77
C ARG A 195 -17.97 -10.98 -12.79
N VAL A 196 -17.28 -11.13 -13.93
CA VAL A 196 -15.89 -10.66 -14.09
C VAL A 196 -15.80 -9.14 -13.90
N VAL A 197 -16.71 -8.38 -14.51
CA VAL A 197 -16.79 -6.92 -14.32
C VAL A 197 -17.13 -6.58 -12.86
N ALA A 198 -18.12 -7.26 -12.28
CA ALA A 198 -18.50 -7.05 -10.88
C ALA A 198 -17.33 -7.30 -9.92
N ALA A 199 -16.54 -8.35 -10.12
CA ALA A 199 -15.37 -8.64 -9.30
C ALA A 199 -14.31 -7.53 -9.35
N ARG A 200 -14.06 -6.97 -10.55
CA ARG A 200 -13.14 -5.85 -10.72
C ARG A 200 -13.66 -4.58 -10.05
N LEU A 201 -14.95 -4.28 -10.18
CA LEU A 201 -15.59 -3.15 -9.49
C LEU A 201 -15.57 -3.32 -7.97
N VAL A 202 -15.77 -4.54 -7.47
CA VAL A 202 -15.68 -4.83 -6.04
C VAL A 202 -14.26 -4.59 -5.53
N GLU A 203 -13.23 -5.05 -6.25
CA GLU A 203 -11.83 -4.77 -5.87
C GLU A 203 -11.55 -3.25 -5.83
N ARG A 204 -11.98 -2.50 -6.84
CA ARG A 204 -11.87 -1.04 -6.90
C ARG A 204 -12.59 -0.35 -5.75
N THR A 205 -13.81 -0.80 -5.43
CA THR A 205 -14.62 -0.23 -4.34
C THR A 205 -13.99 -0.51 -2.98
N VAL A 206 -13.41 -1.70 -2.78
CA VAL A 206 -12.62 -1.99 -1.57
C VAL A 206 -11.43 -1.03 -1.45
N ARG A 207 -10.65 -0.85 -2.53
CA ARG A 207 -9.51 0.07 -2.55
C ARG A 207 -9.93 1.53 -2.31
N LEU A 208 -11.05 1.98 -2.89
CA LEU A 208 -11.63 3.29 -2.60
C LEU A 208 -11.90 3.47 -1.10
N GLY A 209 -12.40 2.42 -0.43
CA GLY A 209 -12.55 2.42 1.04
C GLY A 209 -11.25 2.68 1.79
N PHE A 210 -10.15 2.05 1.40
CA PHE A 210 -8.82 2.31 1.96
C PHE A 210 -8.40 3.78 1.77
N TRP A 211 -8.56 4.32 0.56
CA TRP A 211 -8.20 5.70 0.26
C TRP A 211 -9.02 6.71 1.07
N LEU A 212 -10.31 6.47 1.27
CA LEU A 212 -11.19 7.35 2.04
C LEU A 212 -10.91 7.30 3.55
N ASP A 213 -10.56 6.13 4.09
CA ASP A 213 -10.14 5.98 5.49
C ASP A 213 -8.68 6.38 5.75
N ARG A 214 -7.99 6.90 4.72
CA ARG A 214 -6.57 7.26 4.75
C ARG A 214 -5.68 6.11 5.22
N ARG A 215 -5.90 4.93 4.64
CA ARG A 215 -5.12 3.71 4.89
C ARG A 215 -4.52 3.21 3.59
N TRP A 216 -3.28 2.74 3.66
CA TRP A 216 -2.61 2.10 2.53
C TRP A 216 -3.20 0.70 2.29
N PRO A 217 -3.60 0.34 1.06
CA PRO A 217 -4.12 -1.00 0.76
C PRO A 217 -2.99 -2.05 0.76
N PRO A 218 -3.21 -3.26 1.32
CA PRO A 218 -2.24 -4.34 1.26
C PRO A 218 -2.28 -5.08 -0.10
N TYR A 219 -1.43 -6.09 -0.28
CA TYR A 219 -1.60 -7.02 -1.39
C TYR A 219 -2.91 -7.81 -1.34
N ALA A 220 -3.32 -8.29 -2.52
CA ALA A 220 -4.63 -8.88 -2.79
C ALA A 220 -5.10 -9.91 -1.76
N LYS A 221 -4.21 -10.81 -1.28
CA LYS A 221 -4.59 -11.86 -0.31
C LYS A 221 -5.07 -11.33 1.05
N TRP A 222 -4.68 -10.11 1.42
CA TRP A 222 -5.07 -9.47 2.69
C TRP A 222 -6.09 -8.36 2.52
N LEU A 223 -6.45 -8.03 1.28
CA LEU A 223 -7.29 -6.88 0.95
C LEU A 223 -8.65 -6.94 1.68
N GLY A 224 -9.35 -8.07 1.57
CA GLY A 224 -10.64 -8.26 2.27
C GLY A 224 -10.49 -8.29 3.79
N THR A 225 -9.45 -8.94 4.32
CA THR A 225 -9.20 -9.01 5.77
C THR A 225 -8.95 -7.64 6.38
N LEU A 226 -8.14 -6.80 5.73
CA LEU A 226 -7.87 -5.45 6.23
C LEU A 226 -9.01 -4.48 5.92
N HIS A 227 -9.76 -4.66 4.82
CA HIS A 227 -10.99 -3.90 4.55
C HIS A 227 -12.01 -4.04 5.69
N ALA A 228 -12.20 -5.26 6.18
CA ALA A 228 -13.10 -5.54 7.30
C ALA A 228 -12.67 -4.86 8.62
N ARG A 229 -11.41 -4.39 8.72
CA ARG A 229 -10.87 -3.67 9.88
C ARG A 229 -10.85 -2.15 9.69
N LEU A 230 -11.28 -1.65 8.53
CA LEU A 230 -11.31 -0.21 8.25
C LEU A 230 -12.32 0.51 9.17
N PRO A 231 -11.96 1.66 9.77
CA PRO A 231 -12.82 2.33 10.74
C PRO A 231 -14.20 2.74 10.22
N ARG A 232 -14.29 3.15 8.95
CA ARG A 232 -15.55 3.66 8.38
C ARG A 232 -15.96 2.86 7.16
N ALA A 233 -15.02 2.54 6.26
CA ALA A 233 -15.34 1.88 4.99
C ALA A 233 -15.71 0.39 5.13
N SER A 234 -15.43 -0.25 6.27
CA SER A 234 -15.73 -1.68 6.51
C SER A 234 -17.22 -2.03 6.38
N VAL A 235 -18.12 -1.07 6.57
CA VAL A 235 -19.57 -1.24 6.40
C VAL A 235 -19.95 -1.71 4.99
N THR A 236 -19.12 -1.43 3.99
CA THR A 236 -19.36 -1.85 2.61
C THR A 236 -19.05 -3.31 2.34
N ALA A 237 -18.43 -4.03 3.29
CA ALA A 237 -18.14 -5.46 3.12
C ALA A 237 -19.41 -6.29 2.86
N ALA A 238 -20.52 -5.96 3.51
CA ALA A 238 -21.79 -6.65 3.32
C ALA A 238 -22.39 -6.48 1.91
N PRO A 239 -22.62 -5.25 1.39
CA PRO A 239 -23.09 -5.08 0.02
C PRO A 239 -22.12 -5.65 -1.02
N LEU A 240 -20.81 -5.49 -0.84
CA LEU A 240 -19.82 -6.05 -1.78
C LEU A 240 -19.84 -7.58 -1.80
N GLY A 241 -20.02 -8.23 -0.65
CA GLY A 241 -20.23 -9.68 -0.56
C GLY A 241 -21.50 -10.13 -1.29
N ARG A 242 -22.61 -9.38 -1.16
CA ARG A 242 -23.84 -9.66 -1.93
C ARG A 242 -23.63 -9.51 -3.43
N ALA A 243 -22.86 -8.51 -3.87
CA ALA A 243 -22.54 -8.32 -5.29
C ALA A 243 -21.74 -9.49 -5.88
N LEU A 244 -20.88 -10.15 -5.12
CA LEU A 244 -20.15 -11.33 -5.60
C LEU A 244 -21.00 -12.60 -5.57
N ALA A 245 -21.90 -12.72 -4.59
CA ALA A 245 -22.74 -13.90 -4.39
C ALA A 245 -23.98 -13.96 -5.30
N ALA A 246 -24.44 -12.84 -5.82
CA ALA A 246 -25.71 -12.78 -6.54
C ALA A 246 -25.71 -13.50 -7.90
N ASP A 247 -26.85 -14.13 -8.20
CA ASP A 247 -27.08 -14.95 -9.40
C ASP A 247 -27.69 -14.21 -10.58
N ASP A 248 -27.98 -12.92 -10.40
CA ASP A 248 -28.49 -12.05 -11.45
C ASP A 248 -27.77 -10.71 -11.43
N TRP A 249 -27.65 -10.09 -12.61
CA TRP A 249 -26.90 -8.85 -12.75
C TRP A 249 -27.56 -7.65 -12.06
N ARG A 250 -28.88 -7.66 -11.84
CA ARG A 250 -29.59 -6.52 -11.21
C ARG A 250 -29.27 -6.46 -9.73
N THR A 251 -29.29 -7.61 -9.05
CA THR A 251 -28.86 -7.72 -7.66
C THR A 251 -27.38 -7.36 -7.52
N ARG A 252 -26.53 -7.77 -8.47
CA ARG A 252 -25.11 -7.40 -8.49
C ARG A 252 -24.91 -5.89 -8.64
N GLU A 253 -25.56 -5.26 -9.62
CA GLU A 253 -25.48 -3.81 -9.84
C GLU A 253 -26.01 -3.04 -8.62
N ALA A 254 -27.19 -3.40 -8.10
CA ALA A 254 -27.78 -2.73 -6.95
C ALA A 254 -26.88 -2.78 -5.71
N ALA A 255 -26.24 -3.92 -5.45
CA ALA A 255 -25.33 -4.08 -4.32
C ALA A 255 -24.03 -3.29 -4.49
N ILE A 256 -23.50 -3.17 -5.72
CA ILE A 256 -22.35 -2.29 -6.02
C ILE A 256 -22.75 -0.82 -5.82
N VAL A 257 -23.91 -0.41 -6.33
CA VAL A 257 -24.43 0.96 -6.17
C VAL A 257 -24.58 1.33 -4.70
N GLU A 258 -25.14 0.45 -3.87
CA GLU A 258 -25.24 0.66 -2.43
C GLU A 258 -23.87 0.89 -1.77
N ALA A 259 -22.86 0.10 -2.13
CA ALA A 259 -21.51 0.27 -1.61
C ALA A 259 -20.88 1.60 -2.08
N LEU A 260 -21.06 1.98 -3.35
CA LEU A 260 -20.53 3.23 -3.90
C LEU A 260 -21.17 4.46 -3.26
N GLU A 261 -22.50 4.48 -3.09
CA GLU A 261 -23.17 5.59 -2.40
C GLU A 261 -22.74 5.67 -0.93
N THR A 262 -22.56 4.53 -0.26
CA THR A 262 -22.04 4.51 1.11
C THR A 262 -20.63 5.12 1.21
N LEU A 263 -19.74 4.80 0.27
CA LEU A 263 -18.40 5.41 0.23
C LEU A 263 -18.44 6.88 -0.19
N HIS A 264 -19.43 7.28 -0.98
CA HIS A 264 -19.63 8.68 -1.34
C HIS A 264 -20.09 9.53 -0.16
N ASP A 265 -21.00 9.01 0.66
CA ASP A 265 -21.38 9.66 1.91
C ASP A 265 -20.20 9.76 2.87
N LEU A 266 -19.37 8.70 2.95
CA LEU A 266 -18.10 8.74 3.67
C LEU A 266 -17.17 9.86 3.14
N GLN A 267 -17.03 9.97 1.81
CA GLN A 267 -16.25 11.03 1.17
C GLN A 267 -16.76 12.42 1.58
N ARG A 268 -18.06 12.65 1.52
CA ARG A 268 -18.69 13.91 1.97
C ARG A 268 -18.38 14.22 3.44
N ASP A 269 -18.54 13.24 4.31
CA ASP A 269 -18.28 13.40 5.75
C ASP A 269 -16.81 13.68 6.06
N THR A 270 -15.87 13.28 5.19
CA THR A 270 -14.45 13.65 5.31
C THR A 270 -14.15 15.09 4.86
N GLY A 271 -15.16 15.82 4.38
CA GLY A 271 -15.02 17.19 3.87
C GLY A 271 -14.45 17.26 2.46
N LEU A 272 -14.41 16.14 1.73
CA LEU A 272 -13.98 16.10 0.34
C LEU A 272 -15.11 16.57 -0.60
N PRO A 273 -14.76 17.08 -1.81
CA PRO A 273 -15.73 17.39 -2.85
C PRO A 273 -16.65 16.20 -3.12
N ALA A 274 -17.97 16.44 -3.13
CA ALA A 274 -18.93 15.36 -3.30
C ALA A 274 -20.23 15.87 -3.96
N ALA A 275 -20.66 15.18 -5.02
CA ALA A 275 -21.93 15.40 -5.70
C ALA A 275 -23.14 15.09 -4.81
N ALA A 276 -24.37 15.41 -5.26
CA ALA A 276 -25.60 15.03 -4.54
C ALA A 276 -25.78 13.50 -4.43
N SER A 277 -25.35 12.75 -5.44
CA SER A 277 -25.34 11.28 -5.51
C SER A 277 -24.10 10.88 -6.29
N ALA A 278 -23.41 9.80 -5.92
CA ALA A 278 -22.30 9.30 -6.72
C ALA A 278 -22.78 8.60 -7.99
N VAL A 279 -23.94 7.94 -7.91
CA VAL A 279 -24.50 7.13 -8.97
C VAL A 279 -25.67 7.87 -9.63
N VAL A 280 -25.68 7.85 -10.96
CA VAL A 280 -26.73 8.42 -11.80
C VAL A 280 -27.17 7.41 -12.86
N PRO A 281 -28.32 7.59 -13.52
CA PRO A 281 -28.67 6.77 -14.68
C PRO A 281 -27.61 6.88 -15.78
N PHE A 282 -27.15 5.74 -16.29
CA PHE A 282 -26.25 5.69 -17.44
C PHE A 282 -27.03 5.99 -18.73
N HIS A 283 -27.14 7.28 -19.06
CA HIS A 283 -28.02 7.78 -20.10
C HIS A 283 -29.46 7.25 -19.92
N THR A 284 -30.14 6.92 -21.01
CA THR A 284 -31.48 6.31 -21.01
C THR A 284 -31.44 4.78 -21.03
N ARG A 285 -30.30 4.15 -20.69
CA ARG A 285 -30.06 2.70 -20.94
C ARG A 285 -30.47 1.77 -19.80
N GLY A 286 -30.94 2.33 -18.67
CA GLY A 286 -31.41 1.52 -17.53
C GLY A 286 -30.29 0.83 -16.74
N PHE A 287 -29.05 1.29 -16.86
CA PHE A 287 -27.89 0.85 -16.07
C PHE A 287 -27.43 1.97 -15.14
N ALA A 288 -26.68 1.62 -14.10
CA ALA A 288 -26.02 2.59 -13.24
C ALA A 288 -24.76 3.18 -13.92
N GLY A 289 -24.52 4.47 -13.72
CA GLY A 289 -23.29 5.18 -14.10
C GLY A 289 -22.80 6.04 -12.93
N VAL A 290 -21.56 6.50 -12.98
CA VAL A 290 -21.03 7.47 -12.01
C VAL A 290 -21.33 8.88 -12.52
N GLY A 291 -21.73 9.78 -11.62
CA GLY A 291 -21.97 11.20 -11.89
C GLY A 291 -20.68 12.00 -12.07
N ASP A 292 -20.71 13.26 -11.64
CA ASP A 292 -19.61 14.24 -11.76
C ASP A 292 -18.56 14.15 -10.65
N VAL A 293 -18.60 13.12 -9.79
CA VAL A 293 -17.65 12.94 -8.68
C VAL A 293 -16.17 12.99 -9.13
N PRO A 294 -15.74 12.32 -10.22
CA PRO A 294 -14.36 12.42 -10.69
C PRO A 294 -13.95 13.85 -11.05
N GLU A 295 -14.83 14.61 -11.71
CA GLU A 295 -14.59 15.99 -12.13
C GLU A 295 -14.53 16.93 -10.93
N LEU A 296 -15.47 16.80 -9.98
CA LEU A 296 -15.47 17.59 -8.75
C LEU A 296 -14.18 17.45 -7.94
N LEU A 297 -13.62 16.23 -7.89
CA LEU A 297 -12.34 15.98 -7.22
C LEU A 297 -11.16 16.60 -7.98
N ARG A 298 -11.14 16.53 -9.31
CA ARG A 298 -10.07 17.15 -10.13
C ARG A 298 -10.11 18.67 -10.03
N ASP A 299 -11.30 19.27 -10.06
CA ASP A 299 -11.48 20.72 -10.01
C ASP A 299 -11.07 21.31 -8.64
N ALA A 300 -11.04 20.48 -7.60
CA ALA A 300 -10.61 20.87 -6.26
C ALA A 300 -9.09 20.79 -6.02
N VAL A 301 -8.31 20.31 -6.99
CA VAL A 301 -6.85 20.25 -6.89
C VAL A 301 -6.28 21.66 -7.02
N ASP A 302 -5.52 22.13 -6.03
CA ASP A 302 -4.93 23.48 -6.05
C ASP A 302 -3.56 23.51 -6.72
N ASP A 303 -2.69 22.53 -6.47
CA ASP A 303 -1.34 22.46 -7.01
C ASP A 303 -1.34 22.40 -8.54
N ALA A 304 -0.60 23.32 -9.16
CA ALA A 304 -0.57 23.46 -10.63
C ALA A 304 0.13 22.27 -11.31
N GLY A 305 1.12 21.65 -10.65
CA GLY A 305 1.81 20.47 -11.14
C GLY A 305 0.90 19.24 -11.13
N VAL A 306 0.11 19.07 -10.07
CA VAL A 306 -0.89 17.99 -9.98
C VAL A 306 -2.04 18.22 -10.96
N ARG A 307 -2.54 19.45 -11.11
CA ARG A 307 -3.58 19.79 -12.11
C ARG A 307 -3.17 19.52 -13.55
N ALA A 308 -1.86 19.58 -13.84
CA ALA A 308 -1.34 19.32 -15.18
C ALA A 308 -1.33 17.81 -15.54
N TRP A 309 -1.58 16.93 -14.58
CA TRP A 309 -1.65 15.50 -14.83
C TRP A 309 -2.83 15.15 -15.75
N SER A 310 -2.63 14.16 -16.61
CA SER A 310 -3.67 13.73 -17.56
C SER A 310 -4.93 13.24 -16.84
N ALA A 311 -6.10 13.44 -17.45
CA ALA A 311 -7.35 12.91 -16.91
C ALA A 311 -7.27 11.36 -16.85
N GLY A 312 -7.35 10.80 -15.64
CA GLY A 312 -7.14 9.37 -15.38
C GLY A 312 -5.75 9.01 -14.84
N THR A 313 -4.88 9.99 -14.60
CA THR A 313 -3.65 9.79 -13.82
C THR A 313 -4.00 9.29 -12.44
N ALA A 314 -3.38 8.18 -12.04
CA ALA A 314 -3.67 7.44 -10.83
C ALA A 314 -2.39 6.77 -10.34
N SER A 315 -2.34 6.35 -9.08
CA SER A 315 -1.22 5.53 -8.58
C SER A 315 -1.06 4.27 -9.44
N VAL A 316 0.18 3.81 -9.61
CA VAL A 316 0.52 2.62 -10.41
C VAL A 316 -0.32 1.40 -10.03
N GLU A 317 -0.71 1.25 -8.77
CA GLU A 317 -1.53 0.12 -8.31
C GLU A 317 -3.03 0.21 -8.69
N GLN A 318 -3.50 1.35 -9.21
CA GLN A 318 -4.89 1.53 -9.67
C GLN A 318 -5.11 1.03 -11.11
N TRP A 319 -4.02 0.80 -11.86
CA TRP A 319 -4.07 0.44 -13.29
C TRP A 319 -3.09 -0.65 -13.72
N ALA A 320 -2.07 -0.99 -12.93
CA ALA A 320 -1.22 -2.16 -13.17
C ALA A 320 -1.59 -3.32 -12.22
N THR A 321 -1.58 -4.55 -12.74
CA THR A 321 -1.82 -5.78 -11.96
C THR A 321 -0.62 -6.74 -11.93
N SER A 322 0.42 -6.43 -12.72
CA SER A 322 1.62 -7.26 -12.82
C SER A 322 2.41 -7.20 -11.51
N VAL A 323 2.46 -8.32 -10.79
CA VAL A 323 3.23 -8.43 -9.54
C VAL A 323 4.71 -8.07 -9.74
N PRO A 324 5.43 -8.56 -10.78
CA PRO A 324 6.80 -8.13 -11.04
C PRO A 324 6.96 -6.62 -11.22
N VAL A 325 5.96 -5.94 -11.81
CA VAL A 325 5.98 -4.47 -11.89
C VAL A 325 5.68 -3.87 -10.53
N LEU A 326 4.61 -4.29 -9.86
CA LEU A 326 4.14 -3.73 -8.60
C LEU A 326 5.00 -4.06 -7.38
N MET A 327 5.98 -4.95 -7.50
CA MET A 327 6.92 -5.33 -6.43
C MET A 327 8.34 -4.81 -6.66
N ASP A 328 8.68 -4.44 -7.90
CA ASP A 328 9.99 -3.91 -8.24
C ASP A 328 9.98 -2.37 -8.16
N PRO A 329 10.73 -1.76 -7.22
CA PRO A 329 10.72 -0.31 -7.03
C PRO A 329 11.15 0.49 -8.27
N THR A 330 12.07 -0.05 -9.07
CA THR A 330 12.56 0.59 -10.29
C THR A 330 11.53 0.47 -11.43
N ALA A 331 10.85 -0.66 -11.54
CA ALA A 331 9.79 -0.86 -12.52
C ALA A 331 8.60 0.05 -12.23
N ARG A 332 8.12 0.12 -10.98
CA ARG A 332 7.01 1.01 -10.58
C ARG A 332 7.30 2.46 -10.92
N SER A 333 8.47 2.96 -10.54
CA SER A 333 8.87 4.35 -10.77
C SER A 333 8.89 4.71 -12.26
N ARG A 334 9.44 3.83 -13.11
CA ARG A 334 9.44 4.03 -14.58
C ARG A 334 8.04 4.04 -15.17
N VAL A 335 7.19 3.12 -14.71
CA VAL A 335 5.82 2.95 -15.20
C VAL A 335 4.92 4.12 -14.77
N ALA A 336 5.06 4.59 -13.52
CA ALA A 336 4.37 5.78 -13.04
C ALA A 336 4.81 7.06 -13.78
N ALA A 337 6.12 7.24 -13.99
CA ALA A 337 6.65 8.36 -14.77
C ALA A 337 6.13 8.37 -16.22
N ALA A 338 5.99 7.19 -16.85
CA ALA A 338 5.43 7.10 -18.19
C ALA A 338 3.94 7.48 -18.26
N ALA A 339 3.16 7.20 -17.20
CA ALA A 339 1.74 7.53 -17.13
C ALA A 339 1.47 9.04 -16.95
N LEU A 340 2.42 9.78 -16.40
CA LEU A 340 2.34 11.24 -16.25
C LEU A 340 2.50 12.01 -17.58
N GLY A 341 2.93 11.34 -18.66
CA GLY A 341 3.28 11.98 -19.92
C GLY A 341 4.66 12.66 -19.87
N PRO A 342 5.13 13.23 -21.01
CA PRO A 342 6.40 13.95 -21.01
C PRO A 342 6.30 15.18 -20.11
N GLU A 343 7.32 15.44 -19.28
CA GLU A 343 7.42 16.73 -18.60
C GLU A 343 7.29 17.86 -19.63
N PRO A 344 6.55 18.94 -19.30
CA PRO A 344 6.60 20.13 -20.14
C PRO A 344 8.08 20.54 -20.25
N ARG A 345 8.61 20.55 -21.48
CA ARG A 345 9.99 20.97 -21.72
C ARG A 345 10.17 22.33 -21.04
N ARG A 346 11.02 22.39 -20.00
CA ARG A 346 11.51 23.69 -19.52
C ARG A 346 12.20 24.34 -20.71
N GLY A 347 11.59 25.39 -21.25
CA GLY A 347 12.22 26.21 -22.28
C GLY A 347 13.52 26.78 -21.75
N PRO A 348 14.48 27.14 -22.60
CA PRO A 348 15.81 27.59 -22.19
C PRO A 348 15.85 28.92 -21.41
N ASP A 349 14.71 29.51 -21.03
CA ASP A 349 14.64 30.76 -20.27
C ASP A 349 13.69 30.62 -19.07
N ALA A 350 14.16 29.97 -17.99
CA ALA A 350 13.57 30.05 -16.65
C ALA A 350 14.67 30.31 -15.61
#